data_AF-A0A8J6W2T1-F1
#
_entry.id   AF-A0A8J6W2T1-F1
#
_cell.length_a   1.000
_cell.length_b   1.000
_cell.length_c   1.000
_cell.angle_alpha   90.00
_cell.angle_beta   90.00
_cell.angle_gamma   90.00
#
_symmetry.space_group_name_H-M   'P 1'
#
loop_
_entity.id
_entity.type
_entity.pdbx_description
1 polymer ?
#
loop_
_entity_poly.entity_id
_entity_poly.type
_entity_poly.pdbx_seq_one_letter_code
_entity_poly.pdbx_strand_id
1 'polypeptide(L)'
;MQLFEESSLNEVKNKAFLTYVEWGPKLLTSREQRLSEEFPEVAADVRATWIEEFKSVNSEIWKVAEEGGPKSYTYETFAKRMSTSFPFMNQVALERAWFLVGYFAWREGYR
;
A
#
# COMPACT_ATOMS: atom_id res chain seq x y z
N MET A 1 -27.40 -4.66 -1.96
CA MET A 1 -26.68 -5.58 -1.05
C MET A 1 -25.20 -5.76 -1.45
N GLN A 2 -24.81 -5.56 -2.72
CA GLN A 2 -23.40 -5.63 -3.18
C GLN A 2 -22.44 -4.58 -2.59
N LEU A 3 -22.90 -3.34 -2.33
CA LEU A 3 -22.04 -2.26 -1.82
C LEU A 3 -21.45 -2.53 -0.42
N PHE A 4 -22.15 -3.32 0.41
CA PHE A 4 -21.67 -3.66 1.76
C PHE A 4 -20.55 -4.72 1.72
N GLU A 5 -20.60 -5.65 0.76
CA GLU A 5 -19.58 -6.68 0.57
C GLU A 5 -18.30 -6.11 -0.06
N GLU A 6 -18.43 -5.16 -0.99
CA GLU A 6 -17.27 -4.45 -1.57
C GLU A 6 -16.59 -3.54 -0.54
N SER A 7 -17.37 -2.86 0.32
CA SER A 7 -16.82 -2.03 1.39
C SER A 7 -16.04 -2.85 2.41
N SER A 8 -16.56 -3.99 2.85
CA SER A 8 -15.86 -4.86 3.81
C SER A 8 -14.61 -5.49 3.20
N LEU A 9 -14.66 -5.89 1.92
CA LEU A 9 -13.49 -6.41 1.21
C LEU A 9 -12.39 -5.35 1.05
N ASN A 10 -12.76 -4.11 0.71
CA ASN A 10 -11.81 -3.01 0.62
C ASN A 10 -11.20 -2.67 1.98
N GLU A 11 -11.96 -2.72 3.07
CA GLU A 11 -11.41 -2.55 4.42
C GLU A 11 -10.36 -3.62 4.75
N VAL A 12 -10.65 -4.89 4.46
CA VAL A 12 -9.68 -5.99 4.65
C VAL A 12 -8.46 -5.78 3.76
N LYS A 13 -8.66 -5.41 2.49
CA LYS A 13 -7.57 -5.15 1.55
C LYS A 13 -6.67 -3.98 1.97
N ASN A 14 -7.22 -2.93 2.55
CA ASN A 14 -6.43 -1.83 3.14
C ASN A 14 -5.57 -2.33 4.30
N LYS A 15 -6.14 -3.13 5.21
CA LYS A 15 -5.38 -3.73 6.31
C LYS A 15 -4.27 -4.64 5.77
N ALA A 16 -4.57 -5.47 4.77
CA ALA A 16 -3.60 -6.32 4.10
C ALA A 16 -2.47 -5.51 3.44
N PHE A 17 -2.78 -4.37 2.81
CA PHE A 17 -1.76 -3.47 2.28
C PHE A 17 -0.85 -2.93 3.39
N LEU A 18 -1.41 -2.50 4.52
CA LEU A 18 -0.62 -2.00 5.66
C LEU A 18 0.32 -3.10 6.20
N THR A 19 -0.16 -4.34 6.34
CA THR A 19 0.67 -5.50 6.72
C THR A 19 1.76 -5.79 5.68
N TYR A 20 1.44 -5.66 4.39
CA TYR A 20 2.38 -5.89 3.28
C TYR A 20 3.56 -4.91 3.30
N VAL A 21 3.30 -3.63 3.59
CA VAL A 21 4.32 -2.56 3.63
C VAL A 21 4.95 -2.36 5.02
N GLU A 22 4.53 -3.13 6.03
CA GLU A 22 5.10 -3.05 7.37
C GLU A 22 6.57 -3.50 7.36
N TRP A 23 7.41 -2.78 8.12
CA TRP A 23 8.83 -3.08 8.36
C TRP A 23 9.05 -3.27 9.86
N GLY A 24 9.91 -4.22 10.25
CA GLY A 24 10.19 -4.49 11.66
C GLY A 24 10.71 -5.92 11.88
N PRO A 25 10.66 -6.44 13.12
CA PRO A 25 11.17 -7.79 13.43
C PRO A 25 10.53 -8.92 12.62
N LYS A 26 9.34 -8.67 12.05
CA LYS A 26 8.64 -9.57 11.11
C LYS A 26 9.27 -9.64 9.70
N LEU A 27 10.40 -8.97 9.44
CA LEU A 27 11.13 -9.05 8.16
C LEU A 27 11.73 -10.43 7.86
N LEU A 28 11.86 -11.29 8.87
CA LEU A 28 12.27 -12.68 8.70
C LEU A 28 11.19 -13.54 8.01
N THR A 29 9.95 -13.04 7.94
CA THR A 29 8.79 -13.72 7.37
C THR A 29 8.46 -13.11 6.01
N SER A 30 8.20 -13.96 5.01
CA SER A 30 7.83 -13.48 3.66
C SER A 30 6.54 -12.66 3.69
N ARG A 31 6.36 -11.74 2.74
CA ARG A 31 5.11 -10.95 2.65
C ARG A 31 3.88 -11.84 2.49
N GLU A 32 4.00 -12.90 1.70
CA GLU A 32 2.95 -13.89 1.51
C GLU A 32 2.60 -14.62 2.81
N GLN A 33 3.63 -15.07 3.55
CA GLN A 33 3.42 -15.74 4.82
C GLN A 33 2.75 -14.81 5.84
N ARG A 34 3.19 -13.56 5.97
CA ARG A 34 2.54 -12.55 6.82
C ARG A 34 1.06 -12.37 6.49
N LEU A 35 0.73 -12.30 5.20
CA LEU A 35 -0.66 -12.16 4.76
C LEU A 35 -1.49 -13.43 5.02
N SER A 36 -0.89 -14.63 4.90
CA SER A 36 -1.58 -15.88 5.21
C SER A 36 -1.85 -16.07 6.70
N GLU A 37 -0.93 -15.60 7.56
CA GLU A 37 -1.06 -15.68 9.02
C GLU A 37 -2.07 -14.66 9.55
N GLU A 38 -2.07 -13.43 9.01
CA GLU A 38 -2.93 -12.35 9.47
C GLU A 38 -4.35 -12.40 8.86
N PHE A 39 -4.50 -12.96 7.66
CA PHE A 39 -5.76 -13.05 6.92
C PHE A 39 -6.04 -14.50 6.44
N PRO A 40 -6.15 -15.48 7.36
CA PRO A 40 -6.39 -16.88 7.00
C PRO A 40 -7.73 -17.12 6.31
N GLU A 41 -8.73 -16.26 6.56
CA GLU A 41 -10.07 -16.31 5.99
C GLU A 41 -10.13 -15.87 4.51
N VAL A 42 -9.11 -15.16 4.02
CA VAL A 42 -9.01 -14.76 2.62
C VAL A 42 -8.46 -15.93 1.81
N ALA A 43 -9.08 -16.26 0.68
CA ALA A 43 -8.59 -17.35 -0.17
C ALA A 43 -7.18 -17.04 -0.74
N ALA A 44 -6.38 -18.08 -0.94
CA ALA A 44 -4.97 -17.92 -1.32
C ALA A 44 -4.78 -17.24 -2.69
N ASP A 45 -5.67 -17.53 -3.64
CA ASP A 45 -5.74 -16.90 -4.96
C ASP A 45 -6.09 -15.40 -4.88
N VAL A 46 -7.00 -15.02 -3.97
CA VAL A 46 -7.33 -13.62 -3.70
C VAL A 46 -6.13 -12.90 -3.07
N ARG A 47 -5.44 -13.52 -2.10
CA ARG A 47 -4.21 -12.96 -1.52
C ARG A 47 -3.10 -12.79 -2.57
N ALA A 48 -2.93 -13.76 -3.47
CA ALA A 48 -1.95 -13.67 -4.55
C ALA A 48 -2.25 -12.49 -5.49
N THR A 49 -3.54 -12.28 -5.83
CA THR A 49 -3.99 -11.13 -6.62
C THR A 49 -3.69 -9.81 -5.90
N TRP A 50 -3.95 -9.73 -4.60
CA TRP A 50 -3.62 -8.54 -3.81
C TRP A 50 -2.12 -8.27 -3.76
N ILE A 51 -1.28 -9.29 -3.66
CA ILE A 51 0.18 -9.12 -3.66
C ILE A 51 0.65 -8.44 -4.97
N GLU A 52 0.14 -8.85 -6.13
CA GLU A 52 0.49 -8.20 -7.40
C GLU A 52 0.02 -6.75 -7.48
N GLU A 53 -1.17 -6.46 -6.96
CA GLU A 53 -1.68 -5.09 -6.88
C GLU A 53 -0.86 -4.23 -5.90
N PHE A 54 -0.47 -4.79 -4.75
CA PHE A 54 0.38 -4.10 -3.78
C PHE A 54 1.81 -3.86 -4.29
N LYS A 55 2.34 -4.73 -5.16
CA LYS A 55 3.57 -4.45 -5.91
C LYS A 55 3.41 -3.23 -6.80
N SER A 56 2.28 -3.11 -7.50
CA SER A 56 1.98 -1.95 -8.34
C SER A 56 1.87 -0.66 -7.51
N VAL A 57 1.19 -0.71 -6.36
CA VAL A 57 1.12 0.40 -5.40
C VAL A 57 2.53 0.80 -4.93
N ASN A 58 3.35 -0.17 -4.54
CA ASN A 58 4.72 0.09 -4.07
C ASN A 58 5.61 0.67 -5.17
N SER A 59 5.44 0.22 -6.41
CA SER A 59 6.16 0.77 -7.57
C SER A 59 5.79 2.24 -7.82
N GLU A 60 4.51 2.60 -7.66
CA GLU A 60 4.06 3.98 -7.82
C GLU A 60 4.57 4.89 -6.69
N ILE A 61 4.57 4.39 -5.45
CA ILE A 61 5.20 5.08 -4.29
C ILE A 61 6.68 5.37 -4.58
N TRP A 62 7.41 4.38 -5.10
CA TRP A 62 8.82 4.53 -5.43
C TRP A 62 9.05 5.56 -6.54
N LYS A 63 8.23 5.52 -7.60
CA LYS A 63 8.26 6.50 -8.69
C LYS A 63 8.05 7.93 -8.19
N VAL A 64 7.07 8.16 -7.31
CA VAL A 64 6.85 9.49 -6.73
C VAL A 64 8.05 9.95 -5.88
N ALA A 65 8.71 9.01 -5.17
CA ALA A 65 9.92 9.32 -4.44
C ALA A 65 11.08 9.74 -5.38
N GLU A 66 11.28 9.01 -6.48
CA GLU A 66 12.27 9.33 -7.53
C GLU A 66 12.01 10.68 -8.20
N GLU A 67 10.74 11.06 -8.36
CA GLU A 67 10.32 12.37 -8.89
C GLU A 67 10.50 13.54 -7.88
N GLY A 68 11.11 13.27 -6.71
CA GLY A 68 11.45 14.27 -5.68
C GLY A 68 10.54 14.27 -4.46
N GLY A 69 9.58 13.34 -4.37
CA GLY A 69 8.79 13.09 -3.17
C GLY A 69 8.15 14.35 -2.56
N PRO A 70 8.25 14.58 -1.23
CA PRO A 70 7.64 15.74 -0.56
C PRO A 70 8.19 17.11 -0.99
N LYS A 71 9.28 17.18 -1.75
CA LYS A 71 9.76 18.45 -2.31
C LYS A 71 9.00 18.84 -3.57
N SER A 72 8.63 17.86 -4.40
CA SER A 72 7.96 18.07 -5.68
C SER A 72 6.43 17.94 -5.57
N TYR A 73 5.93 17.22 -4.57
CA TYR A 73 4.52 16.89 -4.42
C TYR A 73 3.96 17.27 -3.04
N THR A 74 2.67 17.59 -3.00
CA THR A 74 1.90 17.68 -1.75
C THR A 74 1.18 16.36 -1.48
N TYR A 75 0.77 16.14 -0.22
CA TYR A 75 -0.05 14.99 0.14
C TYR A 75 -1.34 14.91 -0.70
N GLU A 76 -2.02 16.04 -0.95
CA GLU A 76 -3.29 16.06 -1.68
C GLU A 76 -3.12 15.63 -3.15
N THR A 77 -2.06 16.12 -3.80
CA THR A 77 -1.75 15.73 -5.19
C THR A 77 -1.38 14.26 -5.31
N PHE A 78 -0.59 13.76 -4.35
CA PHE A 78 -0.28 12.33 -4.24
C PHE A 78 -1.53 11.49 -3.95
N ALA A 79 -2.33 11.86 -2.96
CA ALA A 79 -3.52 11.14 -2.55
C ALA A 79 -4.54 11.04 -3.71
N LYS A 80 -4.72 12.12 -4.48
CA LYS A 80 -5.56 12.11 -5.69
C LYS A 80 -5.03 11.15 -6.76
N ARG A 81 -3.72 11.16 -7.01
CA ARG A 81 -3.06 10.25 -7.98
C ARG A 81 -3.24 8.80 -7.58
N MET A 82 -3.00 8.49 -6.30
CA MET A 82 -3.11 7.13 -5.76
C MET A 82 -4.56 6.66 -5.71
N SER A 83 -5.52 7.46 -5.27
CA SER A 83 -6.93 7.04 -5.21
C SER A 83 -7.56 6.86 -6.60
N THR A 84 -7.07 7.59 -7.61
CA THR A 84 -7.47 7.38 -9.01
C THR A 84 -6.94 6.05 -9.55
N SER A 85 -5.70 5.69 -9.21
CA SER A 85 -5.03 4.49 -9.73
C SER A 85 -5.37 3.23 -8.93
N PHE A 86 -5.64 3.39 -7.64
CA PHE A 86 -5.88 2.33 -6.65
C PHE A 86 -7.10 2.69 -5.79
N PRO A 87 -8.33 2.55 -6.33
CA PRO A 87 -9.55 3.02 -5.67
C PRO A 87 -9.87 2.36 -4.32
N PHE A 88 -9.25 1.21 -4.03
CA PHE A 88 -9.41 0.56 -2.74
C PHE A 88 -8.75 1.32 -1.59
N MET A 89 -7.76 2.18 -1.86
CA MET A 89 -6.95 2.82 -0.81
C MET A 89 -7.77 3.85 -0.02
N ASN A 90 -7.92 3.60 1.28
CA ASN A 90 -8.52 4.54 2.21
C ASN A 90 -7.49 5.56 2.73
N GLN A 91 -7.95 6.54 3.52
CA GLN A 91 -7.10 7.59 4.08
C GLN A 91 -5.87 7.04 4.82
N VAL A 92 -6.03 6.00 5.64
CA VAL A 92 -4.92 5.42 6.42
C VAL A 92 -3.88 4.77 5.50
N ALA A 93 -4.32 4.05 4.47
CA ALA A 93 -3.42 3.48 3.48
C ALA A 93 -2.68 4.56 2.67
N LEU A 94 -3.36 5.66 2.33
CA LEU A 94 -2.78 6.80 1.62
C LEU A 94 -1.74 7.55 2.47
N GLU A 95 -2.04 7.82 3.74
CA GLU A 95 -1.11 8.44 4.68
C GLU A 95 0.14 7.58 4.87
N ARG A 96 -0.05 6.25 5.01
CA ARG A 96 1.08 5.32 5.10
C ARG A 96 1.90 5.34 3.81
N ALA A 97 1.27 5.31 2.65
CA ALA A 97 1.95 5.37 1.37
C ALA A 97 2.74 6.68 1.21
N TRP A 98 2.19 7.82 1.64
CA TRP A 98 2.87 9.11 1.63
C TRP A 98 4.10 9.14 2.54
N PHE A 99 3.99 8.55 3.74
CA PHE A 99 5.15 8.36 4.61
C PHE A 99 6.27 7.58 3.91
N LEU A 100 5.91 6.51 3.19
CA LEU A 100 6.89 5.69 2.44
C LEU A 100 7.57 6.49 1.32
N VAL A 101 6.84 7.35 0.60
CA VAL A 101 7.42 8.27 -0.40
C VAL A 101 8.51 9.12 0.25
N GLY A 102 8.21 9.77 1.38
CA GLY A 102 9.17 10.61 2.10
C GLY A 102 10.39 9.82 2.60
N TYR A 103 10.16 8.62 3.13
CA TYR A 103 11.23 7.74 3.59
C TYR A 103 12.15 7.30 2.44
N PHE A 104 11.60 6.88 1.30
CA PHE A 104 12.39 6.47 0.13
C PHE A 104 13.16 7.65 -0.48
N ALA A 105 12.51 8.81 -0.62
CA ALA A 105 13.18 10.02 -1.12
C ALA A 105 14.35 10.45 -0.22
N TRP A 106 14.17 10.40 1.10
CA TRP A 106 15.24 10.68 2.05
C TRP A 106 16.39 9.67 1.96
N ARG A 107 16.05 8.37 1.94
CA ARG A 107 17.02 7.27 1.91
C ARG A 107 17.90 7.31 0.66
N GLU A 108 17.30 7.53 -0.50
CA GLU A 108 18.00 7.53 -1.80
C GLU A 108 18.59 8.90 -2.16
N GLY A 109 18.29 9.95 -1.39
CA GLY A 109 18.80 11.29 -1.64
C GLY A 109 18.10 12.02 -2.79
N TYR A 110 16.87 11.63 -3.14
CA TYR A 110 16.00 12.35 -4.08
C TYR A 110 15.51 13.64 -3.41
N ARG A 111 16.41 14.62 -3.35
CA ARG A 111 16.26 15.88 -2.63
C ARG A 111 16.09 17.09 -3.52
#